data_AF-A0A2D4XEL9-F1
#
_entry.id   AF-A0A2D4XEL9-F1
#
_cell.length_a   1.000
_cell.length_b   1.000
_cell.length_c   1.000
_cell.angle_alpha   90.00
_cell.angle_beta   90.00
_cell.angle_gamma   90.00
#
_symmetry.space_group_name_H-M   'P 1'
#
loop_
_entity.id
_entity.type
_entity.pdbx_description
1 polymer ?
#
loop_
_entity_poly.entity_id
_entity_poly.type
_entity_poly.pdbx_seq_one_letter_code
_entity_poly.pdbx_strand_id
1 'polypeptide(L)'
;MINQKKPKQVNDYVLLFSAGSAVGTLFLWAASYLFPEGDIVEGRRVFENIPKYLQYAFYLLSASSVFISGYLFSLRAKNWTRGTSEKRKTTLVSKLKNFFDGILMRTVLRFRAAGIMHSMIYVGFLGLFAGTITLEIHHLMPPSMKFLQGTTYFVYSFSLEIASLIYLAGIGWALFRRIFGTEFRIKTKTKMDDFLTLGLLGFMGISGLTTEAGRIIVEGFPEYEKWSFVGYFIADILPIENGVLFHRTSWILHVISFFVFLISLPQSKLRHIITSPVNMFLSPKDRPKGAMKDIGNLLEAEDIDTVGVEVIENFSWKQLVDLDACTVCGRCTSVCPANLTGKPLDPREIILKVGQVMSESGSPAVPATVTTPIDLQVKTSNVFERITSEELWACTSCRACDEVCPVNIEILDKILDMRRHL
;
A
#
# COMPACT_ATOMS: atom_id res chain seq x y z
N MET A 1 44.68 -3.00 4.31
CA MET A 1 43.40 -2.31 4.07
C MET A 1 42.31 -3.08 4.82
N ILE A 2 41.94 -2.60 6.00
CA ILE A 2 40.83 -3.18 6.77
C ILE A 2 39.57 -2.91 5.96
N ASN A 3 38.93 -3.97 5.48
CA ASN A 3 37.68 -3.91 4.74
C ASN A 3 36.58 -3.45 5.72
N GLN A 4 36.51 -2.15 5.99
CA GLN A 4 35.45 -1.54 6.78
C GLN A 4 34.15 -1.78 6.01
N LYS A 5 33.41 -2.81 6.41
CA LYS A 5 32.08 -3.08 5.87
C LYS A 5 31.26 -1.80 6.02
N LYS A 6 30.81 -1.22 4.89
CA LYS A 6 29.88 -0.10 4.90
C LYS A 6 28.69 -0.47 5.80
N PRO A 7 28.24 0.44 6.68
CA PRO A 7 27.10 0.17 7.55
C PRO A 7 25.88 -0.15 6.66
N LYS A 8 25.12 -1.18 7.02
CA LYS A 8 23.92 -1.57 6.30
C LYS A 8 22.91 -0.42 6.30
N GLN A 9 22.37 -0.11 5.13
CA GLN A 9 21.35 0.90 4.93
C GLN A 9 19.95 0.28 4.99
N VAL A 10 18.90 1.10 5.08
CA VAL A 10 17.51 0.62 5.22
C VAL A 10 17.11 -0.31 4.07
N ASN A 11 17.52 0.00 2.84
CA ASN A 11 17.29 -0.85 1.67
C ASN A 11 17.88 -2.26 1.82
N ASP A 12 19.03 -2.41 2.48
CA ASP A 12 19.67 -3.71 2.69
C ASP A 12 18.82 -4.59 3.62
N TYR A 13 18.22 -4.00 4.66
CA TYR A 13 17.33 -4.70 5.56
C TYR A 13 16.02 -5.12 4.88
N VAL A 14 15.45 -4.25 4.05
CA VAL A 14 14.25 -4.58 3.26
C VAL A 14 14.54 -5.75 2.32
N LEU A 15 15.69 -5.73 1.64
CA LEU A 15 16.09 -6.79 0.72
C LEU A 15 16.31 -8.12 1.46
N LEU A 16 17.05 -8.10 2.57
CA LEU A 16 17.30 -9.31 3.38
C LEU A 16 16.00 -9.91 3.93
N PHE A 17 15.08 -9.08 4.42
CA PHE A 17 13.77 -9.53 4.90
C PHE A 17 12.96 -10.18 3.78
N SER A 18 12.93 -9.59 2.59
CA SER A 18 12.21 -10.13 1.45
C SER A 18 12.82 -11.43 0.91
N ALA A 19 14.16 -11.54 0.89
CA ALA A 19 14.86 -12.76 0.52
C ALA A 19 14.56 -13.89 1.52
N GLY A 20 14.60 -13.58 2.82
CA GLY A 20 14.22 -14.53 3.88
C GLY A 20 12.77 -14.99 3.74
N SER A 21 11.85 -14.07 3.43
CA SER A 21 10.42 -14.39 3.23
C SER A 21 10.19 -15.29 2.00
N ALA A 22 10.90 -15.03 0.89
CA ALA A 22 10.83 -15.85 -0.32
C ALA A 22 11.38 -17.26 -0.08
N VAL A 23 12.54 -17.39 0.59
CA VAL A 23 13.12 -18.68 0.98
C VAL A 23 12.19 -19.41 1.95
N GLY A 24 11.61 -18.70 2.94
CA GLY A 24 10.64 -19.26 3.86
C GLY A 24 9.39 -19.81 3.16
N THR A 25 8.91 -19.12 2.11
CA THR A 25 7.78 -19.59 1.28
C THR A 25 8.09 -20.93 0.62
N LEU A 26 9.27 -21.06 0.00
CA LEU A 26 9.69 -22.31 -0.64
C LEU A 26 9.96 -23.43 0.38
N PHE A 27 10.51 -23.08 1.54
CA PHE A 27 10.73 -24.03 2.63
C PHE A 27 9.41 -24.60 3.16
N LEU A 28 8.43 -23.73 3.44
CA LEU A 28 7.10 -24.16 3.90
C LEU A 28 6.39 -25.01 2.85
N TRP A 29 6.46 -24.63 1.58
CA TRP A 29 5.95 -25.45 0.48
C TRP A 29 6.63 -26.83 0.43
N ALA A 30 7.96 -26.90 0.52
CA ALA A 30 8.68 -28.18 0.54
C ALA A 30 8.28 -29.03 1.77
N ALA A 31 8.10 -28.39 2.93
CA ALA A 31 7.65 -29.06 4.15
C ALA A 31 6.21 -29.59 4.04
N SER A 32 5.35 -28.98 3.22
CA SER A 32 3.97 -29.45 3.02
C SER A 32 3.89 -30.89 2.51
N TYR A 33 4.88 -31.37 1.76
CA TYR A 33 4.91 -32.76 1.27
C TYR A 33 5.16 -33.81 2.36
N LEU A 34 5.60 -33.38 3.56
CA LEU A 34 5.75 -34.27 4.70
C LEU A 34 4.40 -34.72 5.26
N PHE A 35 3.33 -33.98 4.97
CA PHE A 35 2.01 -34.19 5.56
C PHE A 35 0.96 -34.41 4.46
N PRO A 36 0.35 -35.61 4.37
CA PRO A 36 -0.76 -35.83 3.44
C PRO A 36 -1.99 -35.00 3.86
N GLU A 37 -2.95 -34.80 2.94
CA GLU A 37 -4.13 -33.98 3.27
C GLU A 37 -5.02 -34.56 4.38
N GLY A 38 -5.00 -35.89 4.60
CA GLY A 38 -5.84 -36.57 5.57
C GLY A 38 -7.33 -36.63 5.18
N ASP A 39 -8.16 -37.16 6.07
CA ASP A 39 -9.61 -37.17 5.89
C ASP A 39 -10.21 -35.78 6.18
N ILE A 40 -11.21 -35.41 5.37
CA ILE A 40 -11.88 -34.10 5.46
C ILE A 40 -13.34 -34.36 5.83
N VAL A 41 -13.74 -33.88 7.01
CA VAL A 41 -15.13 -33.91 7.47
C VAL A 41 -15.72 -32.52 7.30
N GLU A 42 -16.67 -32.37 6.37
CA GLU A 42 -17.39 -31.11 6.12
C GLU A 42 -16.44 -29.89 6.01
N GLY A 43 -15.56 -29.95 5.01
CA GLY A 43 -14.58 -28.91 4.71
C GLY A 43 -14.10 -29.02 3.27
N ARG A 44 -13.23 -28.10 2.84
CA ARG A 44 -12.76 -28.06 1.45
C ARG A 44 -11.35 -28.61 1.27
N ARG A 45 -11.11 -29.20 0.09
CA ARG A 45 -9.75 -29.45 -0.43
C ARG A 45 -9.18 -28.18 -1.02
N VAL A 46 -7.94 -27.85 -0.66
CA VAL A 46 -7.35 -26.54 -0.97
C VAL A 46 -7.06 -26.39 -2.45
N PHE A 47 -6.58 -27.46 -3.09
CA PHE A 47 -6.20 -27.48 -4.51
C PHE A 47 -7.10 -28.41 -5.35
N GLU A 48 -8.38 -28.54 -5.00
CA GLU A 48 -9.34 -29.35 -5.75
C GLU A 48 -9.35 -28.96 -7.24
N ASN A 49 -9.30 -29.94 -8.14
CA ASN A 49 -9.21 -29.70 -9.60
C ASN A 49 -8.03 -28.78 -10.07
N ILE A 50 -6.99 -28.58 -9.25
CA ILE A 50 -5.78 -27.86 -9.64
C ILE A 50 -4.61 -28.85 -9.84
N PRO A 51 -4.14 -29.06 -11.08
CA PRO A 51 -3.00 -29.93 -11.36
C PRO A 51 -1.72 -29.55 -10.60
N LYS A 52 -0.90 -30.56 -10.25
CA LYS A 52 0.37 -30.38 -9.53
C LYS A 52 1.30 -29.34 -10.17
N TYR A 53 1.41 -29.30 -11.49
CA TYR A 53 2.26 -28.33 -12.17
C TYR A 53 1.82 -26.87 -11.94
N LEU A 54 0.51 -26.60 -11.81
CA LEU A 54 0.00 -25.27 -11.45
C LEU A 54 0.26 -24.94 -9.99
N GLN A 55 0.17 -25.92 -9.09
CA GLN A 55 0.55 -25.74 -7.68
C GLN A 55 2.03 -25.37 -7.56
N TYR A 56 2.91 -26.04 -8.31
CA TYR A 56 4.35 -25.76 -8.31
C TYR A 56 4.63 -24.35 -8.84
N ALA A 57 3.97 -23.96 -9.94
CA ALA A 57 4.05 -22.62 -10.47
C ALA A 57 3.57 -21.58 -9.47
N PHE A 58 2.48 -21.82 -8.75
CA PHE A 58 1.95 -20.92 -7.71
C PHE A 58 2.98 -20.63 -6.62
N TYR A 59 3.62 -21.64 -6.04
CA TYR A 59 4.61 -21.43 -4.98
C TYR A 59 5.89 -20.75 -5.46
N LEU A 60 6.38 -21.13 -6.65
CA LEU A 60 7.54 -20.48 -7.27
C LEU A 60 7.26 -19.00 -7.59
N LEU A 61 6.10 -18.70 -8.17
CA LEU A 61 5.67 -17.33 -8.47
C LEU A 61 5.40 -16.53 -7.19
N SER A 62 4.87 -17.16 -6.14
CA SER A 62 4.69 -16.52 -4.82
C SER A 62 6.02 -16.09 -4.22
N ALA A 63 7.00 -17.00 -4.15
CA ALA A 63 8.34 -16.67 -3.65
C ALA A 63 9.02 -15.58 -4.50
N SER A 64 8.90 -15.69 -5.83
CA SER A 64 9.49 -14.73 -6.77
C SER A 64 8.83 -13.35 -6.65
N SER A 65 7.51 -13.28 -6.58
CA SER A 65 6.76 -12.01 -6.47
C SER A 65 7.00 -11.31 -5.12
N VAL A 66 7.10 -12.06 -4.01
CA VAL A 66 7.50 -11.52 -2.69
C VAL A 66 8.89 -10.92 -2.75
N PHE A 67 9.86 -11.62 -3.34
CA PHE A 67 11.22 -11.11 -3.51
C PHE A 67 11.26 -9.88 -4.41
N ILE A 68 10.62 -9.93 -5.59
CA ILE A 68 10.58 -8.80 -6.54
C ILE A 68 9.91 -7.58 -5.89
N SER A 69 8.77 -7.75 -5.23
CA SER A 69 8.11 -6.65 -4.52
C SER A 69 9.01 -6.05 -3.43
N GLY A 70 9.68 -6.91 -2.65
CA GLY A 70 10.64 -6.47 -1.64
C GLY A 70 11.84 -5.72 -2.23
N TYR A 71 12.40 -6.21 -3.34
CA TYR A 71 13.44 -5.53 -4.09
C TYR A 71 12.97 -4.14 -4.57
N LEU A 72 11.78 -4.04 -5.14
CA LEU A 72 11.20 -2.77 -5.58
C LEU A 72 10.95 -1.79 -4.43
N PHE A 73 10.53 -2.27 -3.25
CA PHE A 73 10.49 -1.45 -2.02
C PHE A 73 11.89 -1.04 -1.56
N SER A 74 12.90 -1.91 -1.70
CA SER A 74 14.27 -1.58 -1.35
C SER A 74 14.83 -0.43 -2.21
N LEU A 75 14.45 -0.34 -3.48
CA LEU A 75 14.82 0.78 -4.35
C LEU A 75 14.21 2.10 -3.87
N ARG A 76 12.97 2.08 -3.38
CA ARG A 76 12.35 3.25 -2.74
C ARG A 76 13.05 3.61 -1.43
N ALA A 77 13.37 2.62 -0.61
CA ALA A 77 14.12 2.84 0.63
C ALA A 77 15.50 3.46 0.39
N LYS A 78 16.17 3.10 -0.73
CA LYS A 78 17.42 3.70 -1.16
C LYS A 78 17.28 5.19 -1.50
N ASN A 79 16.11 5.63 -1.99
CA ASN A 79 15.87 7.07 -2.18
C ASN A 79 15.78 7.80 -0.83
N TRP A 80 15.20 7.20 0.20
CA TRP A 80 15.11 7.85 1.52
C TRP A 80 16.48 8.03 2.18
N THR A 81 17.45 7.18 1.85
CA THR A 81 18.83 7.28 2.38
C THR A 81 19.66 8.38 1.74
N ARG A 82 19.14 9.07 0.71
CA ARG A 82 19.78 10.26 0.12
C ARG A 82 19.69 11.48 1.04
N GLY A 83 18.67 11.53 1.88
CA GLY A 83 18.42 12.67 2.76
C GLY A 83 19.40 12.74 3.93
N THR A 84 19.53 13.94 4.49
CA THR A 84 20.33 14.22 5.68
C THR A 84 19.86 13.44 6.90
N SER A 85 20.78 13.22 7.85
CA SER A 85 20.46 12.57 9.11
C SER A 85 19.54 13.45 9.96
N GLU A 86 18.49 12.87 10.53
CA GLU A 86 17.61 13.54 11.49
C GLU A 86 17.43 12.63 12.70
N LYS A 87 17.78 13.14 13.88
CA LYS A 87 17.55 12.47 15.16
C LYS A 87 16.18 12.87 15.68
N ARG A 88 15.37 11.89 16.07
CA ARG A 88 14.03 12.11 16.65
C ARG A 88 13.94 11.48 18.03
N LYS A 89 14.12 12.27 19.09
CA LYS A 89 14.00 11.79 20.47
C LYS A 89 12.52 11.58 20.83
N THR A 90 12.06 10.34 20.68
CA THR A 90 10.62 10.00 20.78
C THR A 90 10.44 8.70 21.53
N THR A 91 9.31 8.55 22.21
CA THR A 91 8.99 7.33 22.98
C THR A 91 8.34 6.29 22.07
N LEU A 92 8.61 5.01 22.31
CA LEU A 92 7.97 3.91 21.57
C LEU A 92 6.43 3.97 21.68
N VAL A 93 5.91 4.37 22.84
CA VAL A 93 4.47 4.54 23.08
C VAL A 93 3.86 5.55 22.10
N SER A 94 4.51 6.70 21.88
CA SER A 94 4.02 7.72 20.93
C SER A 94 4.01 7.20 19.48
N LYS A 95 5.02 6.42 19.10
CA LYS A 95 5.12 5.80 17.77
C LYS A 95 4.03 4.77 17.55
N LEU A 96 3.84 3.87 18.53
CA LEU A 96 2.80 2.84 18.48
C LEU A 96 1.40 3.45 18.46
N LYS A 97 1.15 4.50 19.26
CA LYS A 97 -0.14 5.21 19.24
C LYS A 97 -0.47 5.71 17.82
N ASN A 98 0.45 6.42 17.18
CA ASN A 98 0.22 6.95 15.83
C ASN A 98 0.10 5.82 14.79
N PHE A 99 0.89 4.75 14.93
CA PHE A 99 0.76 3.57 14.09
C PHE A 99 -0.65 2.96 14.19
N PHE A 100 -1.14 2.73 15.41
CA PHE A 100 -2.49 2.18 15.62
C PHE A 100 -3.60 3.15 15.22
N ASP A 101 -3.39 4.47 15.31
CA ASP A 101 -4.34 5.43 14.75
C ASP A 101 -4.49 5.29 13.22
N GLY A 102 -3.43 4.86 12.53
CA GLY A 102 -3.46 4.50 11.12
C GLY A 102 -4.13 3.16 10.85
N ILE A 103 -3.69 2.10 11.53
CA ILE A 103 -4.23 0.73 11.40
C ILE A 103 -5.73 0.68 11.71
N LEU A 104 -6.18 1.41 12.72
CA LEU A 104 -7.60 1.48 13.09
C LEU A 104 -8.40 2.53 12.30
N MET A 105 -7.82 3.09 11.22
CA MET A 105 -8.44 4.08 10.33
C MET A 105 -8.96 5.37 11.03
N ARG A 106 -8.52 5.66 12.26
CA ARG A 106 -9.05 6.76 13.09
C ARG A 106 -8.87 8.12 12.42
N THR A 107 -7.72 8.36 11.80
CA THR A 107 -7.42 9.63 11.11
C THR A 107 -8.19 9.78 9.81
N VAL A 108 -8.38 8.68 9.07
CA VAL A 108 -9.14 8.68 7.81
C VAL A 108 -10.63 8.94 8.09
N LEU A 109 -11.17 8.34 9.16
CA LEU A 109 -12.56 8.44 9.62
C LEU A 109 -12.99 9.84 10.08
N ARG A 110 -12.04 10.75 10.33
CA ARG A 110 -12.36 12.18 10.54
C ARG A 110 -13.17 12.79 9.39
N PHE A 111 -13.10 12.20 8.19
CA PHE A 111 -13.95 12.55 7.06
C PHE A 111 -14.88 11.36 6.74
N ARG A 112 -16.05 11.35 7.38
CA ARG A 112 -16.95 10.19 7.49
C ARG A 112 -17.17 9.43 6.17
N ALA A 113 -17.66 10.08 5.12
CA ALA A 113 -17.95 9.39 3.86
C ALA A 113 -16.72 8.73 3.23
N ALA A 114 -15.60 9.45 3.17
CA ALA A 114 -14.34 8.91 2.63
C ALA A 114 -13.74 7.81 3.52
N GLY A 115 -13.89 7.98 4.84
CA GLY A 115 -13.40 7.05 5.85
C GLY A 115 -14.16 5.74 5.84
N ILE A 116 -15.50 5.76 5.86
CA ILE A 116 -16.32 4.55 5.83
C ILE A 116 -16.04 3.77 4.54
N MET A 117 -16.03 4.45 3.39
CA MET A 117 -15.69 3.84 2.10
C MET A 117 -14.32 3.14 2.12
N HIS A 118 -13.27 3.80 2.64
CA HIS A 118 -11.95 3.16 2.76
C HIS A 118 -11.93 2.04 3.81
N SER A 119 -12.66 2.18 4.92
CA SER A 119 -12.78 1.14 5.95
C SER A 119 -13.42 -0.12 5.39
N MET A 120 -14.43 -0.01 4.51
CA MET A 120 -15.02 -1.16 3.82
C MET A 120 -13.96 -1.90 2.98
N ILE A 121 -13.20 -1.16 2.16
CA ILE A 121 -12.11 -1.75 1.36
C ILE A 121 -11.08 -2.40 2.27
N TYR A 122 -10.63 -1.70 3.32
CA TYR A 122 -9.56 -2.15 4.20
C TYR A 122 -9.95 -3.38 5.04
N VAL A 123 -11.10 -3.33 5.72
CA VAL A 123 -11.58 -4.43 6.57
C VAL A 123 -11.95 -5.63 5.71
N GLY A 124 -12.62 -5.41 4.57
CA GLY A 124 -12.93 -6.48 3.63
C GLY A 124 -11.66 -7.13 3.09
N PHE A 125 -10.69 -6.35 2.60
CA PHE A 125 -9.42 -6.87 2.12
C PHE A 125 -8.64 -7.62 3.21
N LEU A 126 -8.55 -7.08 4.43
CA LEU A 126 -7.87 -7.75 5.54
C LEU A 126 -8.57 -9.04 5.96
N GLY A 127 -9.90 -9.06 5.96
CA GLY A 127 -10.68 -10.27 6.23
C GLY A 127 -10.40 -11.37 5.19
N LEU A 128 -10.42 -11.00 3.91
CA LEU A 128 -10.10 -11.92 2.82
C LEU A 128 -8.65 -12.41 2.89
N PHE A 129 -7.70 -11.49 3.12
CA PHE A 129 -6.28 -11.82 3.23
C PHE A 129 -6.00 -12.73 4.44
N ALA A 130 -6.62 -12.46 5.60
CA ALA A 130 -6.58 -13.35 6.75
C ALA A 130 -7.18 -14.71 6.41
N GLY A 131 -8.30 -14.75 5.68
CA GLY A 131 -8.90 -15.96 5.14
C GLY A 131 -7.94 -16.82 4.31
N THR A 132 -7.20 -16.20 3.40
CA THR A 132 -6.18 -16.86 2.58
C THR A 132 -5.03 -17.39 3.43
N ILE A 133 -4.52 -16.59 4.38
CA ILE A 133 -3.46 -17.03 5.31
C ILE A 133 -3.94 -18.21 6.15
N THR A 134 -5.15 -18.15 6.69
CA THR A 134 -5.73 -19.23 7.49
C THR A 134 -5.88 -20.50 6.67
N LEU A 135 -6.28 -20.40 5.40
CA LEU A 135 -6.35 -21.55 4.49
C LEU A 135 -4.96 -22.17 4.25
N GLU A 136 -3.95 -21.34 4.02
CA GLU A 136 -2.59 -21.80 3.78
C GLU A 136 -2.01 -22.46 5.04
N ILE A 137 -2.21 -21.88 6.22
CA ILE A 137 -1.80 -22.50 7.49
C ILE A 137 -2.48 -23.86 7.67
N HIS A 138 -3.78 -23.95 7.38
CA HIS A 138 -4.50 -25.23 7.41
C HIS A 138 -3.92 -26.24 6.41
N HIS A 139 -3.56 -25.80 5.20
CA HIS A 139 -2.96 -26.65 4.17
C HIS A 139 -1.60 -27.22 4.62
N LEU A 140 -0.77 -26.40 5.27
CA LEU A 140 0.57 -26.76 5.71
C LEU A 140 0.61 -27.60 7.00
N MET A 141 -0.51 -27.71 7.72
CA MET A 141 -0.56 -28.45 8.99
C MET A 141 -0.66 -29.98 8.79
N PRO A 142 -0.08 -30.77 9.71
CA PRO A 142 -0.30 -32.21 9.78
C PRO A 142 -1.79 -32.57 9.89
N PRO A 143 -2.23 -33.76 9.42
CA PRO A 143 -3.63 -34.18 9.45
C PRO A 143 -4.32 -34.00 10.80
N SER A 144 -3.63 -34.30 11.91
CA SER A 144 -4.19 -34.19 13.27
C SER A 144 -4.41 -32.76 13.77
N MET A 145 -3.82 -31.76 13.12
CA MET A 145 -3.94 -30.34 13.48
C MET A 145 -4.78 -29.53 12.48
N LYS A 146 -5.31 -30.18 11.44
CA LYS A 146 -6.19 -29.52 10.47
C LYS A 146 -7.50 -29.08 11.12
N PHE A 147 -7.75 -27.77 11.11
CA PHE A 147 -8.83 -27.15 11.89
C PHE A 147 -10.01 -26.58 11.09
N LEU A 148 -9.91 -26.42 9.76
CA LEU A 148 -11.00 -25.91 8.90
C LEU A 148 -11.97 -27.05 8.52
N GLN A 149 -12.69 -27.56 9.51
CA GLN A 149 -13.66 -28.64 9.36
C GLN A 149 -14.93 -28.34 10.16
N GLY A 150 -16.08 -28.84 9.71
CA GLY A 150 -17.39 -28.68 10.35
C GLY A 150 -17.72 -27.21 10.66
N THR A 151 -18.16 -26.93 11.89
CA THR A 151 -18.56 -25.57 12.32
C THR A 151 -17.47 -24.51 12.11
N THR A 152 -16.19 -24.86 12.30
CA THR A 152 -15.09 -23.93 12.05
C THR A 152 -15.02 -23.52 10.59
N TYR A 153 -15.22 -24.47 9.68
CA TYR A 153 -15.28 -24.19 8.25
C TYR A 153 -16.50 -23.33 7.88
N PHE A 154 -17.66 -23.57 8.51
CA PHE A 154 -18.89 -22.79 8.23
C PHE A 154 -18.72 -21.32 8.61
N VAL A 155 -18.19 -21.04 9.80
CA VAL A 155 -17.91 -19.67 10.26
C VAL A 155 -16.86 -19.01 9.37
N TYR A 156 -15.81 -19.76 9.02
CA TYR A 156 -14.77 -19.31 8.11
C TYR A 156 -15.36 -18.90 6.75
N SER A 157 -16.06 -19.81 6.07
CA SER A 157 -16.67 -19.57 4.77
C SER A 157 -17.62 -18.36 4.82
N PHE A 158 -18.59 -18.36 5.74
CA PHE A 158 -19.54 -17.26 5.90
C PHE A 158 -18.86 -15.91 6.11
N SER A 159 -17.79 -15.87 6.92
CA SER A 159 -17.05 -14.62 7.17
C SER A 159 -16.37 -14.07 5.92
N LEU A 160 -15.87 -14.93 5.03
CA LEU A 160 -15.23 -14.51 3.78
C LEU A 160 -16.24 -13.99 2.76
N GLU A 161 -17.45 -14.53 2.73
CA GLU A 161 -18.53 -14.03 1.88
C GLU A 161 -18.94 -12.60 2.30
N ILE A 162 -19.11 -12.37 3.61
CA ILE A 162 -19.40 -11.03 4.15
C ILE A 162 -18.24 -10.07 3.87
N ALA A 163 -16.99 -10.51 4.08
CA ALA A 163 -15.82 -9.70 3.77
C ALA A 163 -15.73 -9.34 2.28
N SER A 164 -16.09 -10.26 1.39
CA SER A 164 -16.15 -10.05 -0.06
C SER A 164 -17.18 -8.99 -0.44
N LEU A 165 -18.39 -9.08 0.13
CA LEU A 165 -19.45 -8.10 -0.13
C LEU A 165 -19.06 -6.70 0.36
N ILE A 166 -18.52 -6.60 1.58
CA ILE A 166 -18.06 -5.32 2.14
C ILE A 166 -16.93 -4.75 1.27
N TYR A 167 -15.96 -5.57 0.88
CA TYR A 167 -14.84 -5.19 0.03
C TYR A 167 -15.33 -4.66 -1.33
N LEU A 168 -16.15 -5.42 -2.05
CA LEU A 168 -16.65 -5.06 -3.38
C LEU A 168 -17.57 -3.85 -3.33
N ALA A 169 -18.40 -3.71 -2.29
CA ALA A 169 -19.21 -2.51 -2.09
C ALA A 169 -18.32 -1.26 -1.85
N GLY A 170 -17.23 -1.41 -1.09
CA GLY A 170 -16.24 -0.35 -0.89
C GLY A 170 -15.54 0.06 -2.19
N ILE A 171 -15.12 -0.92 -3.01
CA ILE A 171 -14.51 -0.69 -4.33
C ILE A 171 -15.52 -0.02 -5.27
N GLY A 172 -16.76 -0.51 -5.31
CA GLY A 172 -17.84 0.08 -6.11
C GLY A 172 -18.13 1.52 -5.72
N TRP A 173 -18.17 1.83 -4.43
CA TRP A 173 -18.34 3.20 -3.94
C TRP A 173 -17.13 4.09 -4.30
N ALA A 174 -15.90 3.58 -4.18
CA ALA A 174 -14.70 4.32 -4.60
C ALA A 174 -14.68 4.61 -6.11
N LEU A 175 -15.11 3.66 -6.93
CA LEU A 175 -15.24 3.82 -8.38
C LEU A 175 -16.34 4.84 -8.73
N PHE A 176 -17.53 4.68 -8.14
CA PHE A 176 -18.64 5.62 -8.32
C PHE A 176 -18.22 7.05 -8.00
N ARG A 177 -17.53 7.26 -6.88
CA ARG A 177 -17.05 8.59 -6.47
C ARG A 177 -16.02 9.19 -7.44
N ARG A 178 -15.24 8.37 -8.14
CA ARG A 178 -14.26 8.86 -9.12
C ARG A 178 -14.89 9.20 -10.47
N ILE A 179 -15.92 8.45 -10.87
CA ILE A 179 -16.63 8.69 -12.14
C ILE A 179 -17.61 9.86 -12.00
N PHE A 180 -18.39 9.88 -10.91
CA PHE A 180 -19.52 10.81 -10.75
C PHE A 180 -19.31 11.88 -9.67
N GLY A 181 -18.26 11.77 -8.84
CA GLY A 181 -18.00 12.74 -7.78
C GLY A 181 -17.56 14.11 -8.31
N THR A 182 -17.98 15.16 -7.61
CA THR A 182 -17.76 16.56 -8.01
C THR A 182 -16.66 17.24 -7.22
N GLU A 183 -16.07 16.58 -6.21
CA GLU A 183 -15.07 17.23 -5.36
C GLU A 183 -13.80 17.56 -6.15
N PHE A 184 -13.53 18.86 -6.32
CA PHE A 184 -12.38 19.39 -7.07
C PHE A 184 -11.06 18.71 -6.68
N ARG A 185 -10.80 18.55 -5.37
CA ARG A 185 -9.58 17.91 -4.88
C ARG A 185 -9.40 16.46 -5.36
N ILE A 186 -10.47 15.72 -5.65
CA ILE A 186 -10.35 14.34 -6.16
C ILE A 186 -10.27 14.35 -7.68
N LYS A 187 -11.14 15.14 -8.32
CA LYS A 187 -11.27 15.20 -9.78
C LYS A 187 -9.96 15.60 -10.46
N THR A 188 -9.24 16.58 -9.92
CA THR A 188 -7.98 17.08 -10.52
C THR A 188 -6.85 16.05 -10.55
N LYS A 189 -6.92 14.99 -9.72
CA LYS A 189 -5.88 13.95 -9.59
C LYS A 189 -6.36 12.54 -9.87
N THR A 190 -7.57 12.39 -10.40
CA THR A 190 -8.04 11.11 -10.93
C THR A 190 -7.39 10.88 -12.29
N LYS A 191 -6.63 9.80 -12.41
CA LYS A 191 -5.87 9.39 -13.60
C LYS A 191 -6.20 7.95 -13.97
N MET A 192 -5.71 7.49 -15.12
CA MET A 192 -5.91 6.10 -15.57
C MET A 192 -5.41 5.10 -14.53
N ASP A 193 -4.30 5.39 -13.86
CA ASP A 193 -3.75 4.54 -12.79
C ASP A 193 -4.75 4.26 -11.66
N ASP A 194 -5.64 5.21 -11.34
CA ASP A 194 -6.68 5.00 -10.32
C ASP A 194 -7.72 3.98 -10.79
N PHE A 195 -8.12 4.04 -12.07
CA PHE A 195 -9.07 3.09 -12.66
C PHE A 195 -8.44 1.71 -12.83
N LEU A 196 -7.18 1.63 -13.25
CA LEU A 196 -6.44 0.37 -13.33
C LEU A 196 -6.29 -0.26 -11.94
N THR A 197 -5.97 0.54 -10.92
CA THR A 197 -5.87 0.07 -9.53
C THR A 197 -7.21 -0.45 -9.02
N LEU A 198 -8.29 0.31 -9.17
CA LEU A 198 -9.62 -0.12 -8.73
C LEU A 198 -10.14 -1.31 -9.55
N GLY A 199 -9.82 -1.36 -10.85
CA GLY A 199 -10.14 -2.48 -11.73
C GLY A 199 -9.43 -3.75 -11.31
N LEU A 200 -8.13 -3.68 -11.00
CA LEU A 200 -7.36 -4.81 -10.47
C LEU A 200 -7.95 -5.31 -9.13
N LEU A 201 -8.19 -4.40 -8.19
CA LEU A 201 -8.77 -4.73 -6.88
C LEU A 201 -10.18 -5.32 -7.00
N GLY A 202 -11.03 -4.75 -7.86
CA GLY A 202 -12.37 -5.27 -8.14
C GLY A 202 -12.33 -6.64 -8.81
N PHE A 203 -11.46 -6.81 -9.81
CA PHE A 203 -11.25 -8.09 -10.49
C PHE A 203 -10.78 -9.17 -9.52
N MET A 204 -9.86 -8.86 -8.61
CA MET A 204 -9.43 -9.80 -7.56
C MET A 204 -10.60 -10.27 -6.69
N GLY A 205 -11.47 -9.34 -6.27
CA GLY A 205 -12.64 -9.69 -5.45
C GLY A 205 -13.66 -10.54 -6.20
N ILE A 206 -13.98 -10.16 -7.45
CA ILE A 206 -14.93 -10.91 -8.30
C ILE A 206 -14.37 -12.30 -8.65
N SER A 207 -13.11 -12.36 -9.08
CA SER A 207 -12.46 -13.63 -9.43
C SER A 207 -12.33 -14.59 -8.24
N GLY A 208 -12.23 -14.07 -7.01
CA GLY A 208 -12.26 -14.89 -5.80
C GLY A 208 -13.62 -15.59 -5.63
N LEU A 209 -14.70 -14.84 -5.73
CA LEU A 209 -16.07 -15.37 -5.65
C LEU A 209 -16.38 -16.35 -6.79
N THR A 210 -15.96 -16.07 -8.02
CA THR A 210 -16.17 -16.99 -9.15
C THR A 210 -15.31 -18.24 -9.04
N THR A 211 -14.13 -18.16 -8.42
CA THR A 211 -13.29 -19.33 -8.14
C THR A 211 -13.99 -20.23 -7.13
N GLU A 212 -14.55 -19.67 -6.06
CA GLU A 212 -15.34 -20.44 -5.11
C GLU A 212 -16.58 -21.07 -5.76
N ALA A 213 -17.33 -20.32 -6.56
CA ALA A 213 -18.47 -20.84 -7.31
C ALA A 213 -18.06 -22.02 -8.23
N GLY A 214 -16.94 -21.88 -8.94
CA GLY A 214 -16.41 -22.95 -9.78
C GLY A 214 -16.07 -24.22 -8.99
N ARG A 215 -15.51 -24.06 -7.78
CA ARG A 215 -15.21 -25.19 -6.89
C ARG A 215 -16.48 -25.91 -6.43
N ILE A 216 -17.51 -25.16 -6.03
CA ILE A 216 -18.82 -25.71 -5.61
C ILE A 216 -19.45 -26.54 -6.73
N ILE A 217 -19.37 -26.08 -7.99
CA ILE A 217 -19.86 -26.82 -9.16
C ILE A 217 -19.09 -28.13 -9.34
N VAL A 218 -17.76 -28.09 -9.22
CA VAL A 218 -16.90 -29.28 -9.37
C VAL A 218 -17.16 -30.31 -8.26
N GLU A 219 -17.41 -29.85 -7.04
CA GLU A 219 -17.73 -30.72 -5.89
C GLU A 219 -19.18 -31.23 -5.89
N GLY A 220 -20.04 -30.73 -6.78
CA GLY A 220 -21.42 -31.20 -6.93
C GLY A 220 -22.39 -30.63 -5.89
N PHE A 221 -22.24 -29.35 -5.52
CA PHE A 221 -23.13 -28.63 -4.60
C PHE A 221 -23.31 -29.29 -3.23
N PRO A 222 -22.22 -29.59 -2.48
CA PRO A 222 -22.36 -30.18 -1.16
C PRO A 222 -23.11 -29.24 -0.21
N GLU A 223 -23.93 -29.82 0.68
CA GLU A 223 -24.86 -29.08 1.55
C GLU A 223 -24.17 -28.03 2.44
N TYR A 224 -22.96 -28.31 2.91
CA TYR A 224 -22.20 -27.39 3.75
C TYR A 224 -21.71 -26.13 3.02
N GLU A 225 -21.69 -26.11 1.68
CA GLU A 225 -21.28 -24.93 0.90
C GLU A 225 -22.35 -23.85 0.83
N LYS A 226 -23.55 -24.09 1.39
CA LYS A 226 -24.58 -23.05 1.54
C LYS A 226 -24.11 -21.89 2.43
N TRP A 227 -23.08 -22.09 3.26
CA TRP A 227 -22.42 -21.03 4.02
C TRP A 227 -21.57 -20.11 3.13
N SER A 228 -21.10 -20.61 1.98
CA SER A 228 -20.46 -19.84 0.90
C SER A 228 -21.53 -19.16 0.03
N PHE A 229 -22.48 -18.45 0.64
CA PHE A 229 -23.79 -18.14 0.04
C PHE A 229 -23.75 -17.31 -1.25
N VAL A 230 -22.78 -16.40 -1.44
CA VAL A 230 -22.61 -15.64 -2.69
C VAL A 230 -22.00 -16.54 -3.74
N GLY A 231 -20.94 -17.29 -3.40
CA GLY A 231 -20.35 -18.29 -4.28
C GLY A 231 -21.36 -19.35 -4.74
N TYR A 232 -22.19 -19.86 -3.82
CA TYR A 232 -23.25 -20.83 -4.08
C TYR A 232 -24.33 -20.23 -4.99
N PHE A 233 -24.76 -19.00 -4.74
CA PHE A 233 -25.71 -18.29 -5.60
C PHE A 233 -25.16 -18.07 -7.02
N ILE A 234 -23.88 -17.69 -7.14
CA ILE A 234 -23.22 -17.54 -8.45
C ILE A 234 -23.13 -18.90 -9.17
N ALA A 235 -22.81 -19.97 -8.44
CA ALA A 235 -22.76 -21.32 -8.99
C ALA A 235 -24.10 -21.82 -9.52
N ASP A 236 -25.19 -21.46 -8.85
CA ASP A 236 -26.56 -21.86 -9.21
C ASP A 236 -27.10 -21.07 -10.43
N ILE A 237 -26.81 -19.76 -10.51
CA ILE A 237 -27.37 -18.90 -11.56
C ILE A 237 -26.58 -18.92 -12.88
N LEU A 238 -25.28 -19.20 -12.84
CA LEU A 238 -24.45 -19.20 -14.05
C LEU A 238 -24.56 -20.56 -14.76
N PRO A 239 -24.99 -20.61 -16.03
CA PRO A 239 -25.09 -21.85 -16.80
C PRO A 239 -23.70 -22.33 -17.24
N ILE A 240 -22.93 -22.90 -16.30
CA ILE A 240 -21.55 -23.36 -16.54
C ILE A 240 -21.59 -24.82 -16.98
N GLU A 241 -21.48 -25.04 -18.29
CA GLU A 241 -21.46 -26.40 -18.88
C GLU A 241 -20.23 -27.21 -18.46
N ASN A 242 -19.08 -26.55 -18.29
CA ASN A 242 -17.82 -27.18 -17.93
C ASN A 242 -17.24 -26.56 -16.66
N GLY A 243 -17.76 -26.98 -15.50
CA GLY A 243 -17.32 -26.52 -14.18
C GLY A 243 -15.83 -26.74 -13.93
N VAL A 244 -15.29 -27.85 -14.44
CA VAL A 244 -13.86 -28.20 -14.33
C VAL A 244 -12.96 -27.14 -14.99
N LEU A 245 -13.27 -26.75 -16.24
CA LEU A 245 -12.50 -25.74 -16.96
C LEU A 245 -12.73 -24.33 -16.40
N PHE A 246 -13.97 -24.03 -16.02
CA PHE A 246 -14.33 -22.74 -15.43
C PHE A 246 -13.58 -22.50 -14.12
N HIS A 247 -13.64 -23.46 -13.18
CA HIS A 247 -12.92 -23.38 -11.91
C HIS A 247 -11.43 -23.14 -12.13
N ARG A 248 -10.79 -23.94 -13.00
CA ARG A 248 -9.35 -23.84 -13.24
C ARG A 248 -8.97 -22.50 -13.86
N THR A 249 -9.74 -22.01 -14.83
CA THR A 249 -9.50 -20.71 -15.47
C THR A 249 -9.68 -19.57 -14.47
N SER A 250 -10.78 -19.58 -13.70
CA SER A 250 -11.05 -18.59 -12.66
C SER A 250 -9.93 -18.56 -11.61
N TRP A 251 -9.49 -19.72 -11.15
CA TRP A 251 -8.39 -19.85 -10.19
C TRP A 251 -7.08 -19.26 -10.74
N ILE A 252 -6.71 -19.58 -11.98
CA ILE A 252 -5.52 -19.04 -12.64
C ILE A 252 -5.60 -17.50 -12.72
N LEU A 253 -6.74 -16.98 -13.16
CA LEU A 253 -6.96 -15.54 -13.28
C LEU A 253 -6.87 -14.84 -11.91
N HIS A 254 -7.48 -15.43 -10.88
CA HIS A 254 -7.41 -14.92 -9.51
C HIS A 254 -5.95 -14.86 -9.02
N VAL A 255 -5.21 -15.96 -9.15
CA VAL A 255 -3.80 -16.06 -8.74
C VAL A 255 -2.90 -15.08 -9.50
N ILE A 256 -3.06 -14.98 -10.83
CA ILE A 256 -2.29 -14.03 -11.65
C ILE A 256 -2.59 -12.60 -11.20
N SER A 257 -3.86 -12.26 -10.96
CA SER A 257 -4.23 -10.91 -10.50
C SER A 257 -3.62 -10.57 -9.14
N PHE A 258 -3.50 -11.54 -8.24
CA PHE A 258 -2.80 -11.37 -6.97
C PHE A 258 -1.30 -11.10 -7.15
N PHE A 259 -0.62 -11.82 -8.06
CA PHE A 259 0.80 -11.52 -8.35
C PHE A 259 1.01 -10.16 -9.01
N VAL A 260 0.12 -9.77 -9.92
CA VAL A 260 0.12 -8.41 -10.50
C VAL A 260 -0.07 -7.37 -9.40
N PHE A 261 -0.99 -7.60 -8.46
CA PHE A 261 -1.17 -6.75 -7.30
C PHE A 261 0.11 -6.61 -6.48
N LEU A 262 0.76 -7.72 -6.08
CA LEU A 262 2.00 -7.69 -5.30
C LEU A 262 3.12 -6.90 -5.99
N ILE A 263 3.32 -7.07 -7.29
CA ILE A 263 4.35 -6.34 -8.04
C ILE A 263 3.96 -4.86 -8.21
N SER A 264 2.67 -4.56 -8.36
CA SER A 264 2.17 -3.19 -8.48
C SER A 264 2.22 -2.41 -7.17
N LEU A 265 2.22 -3.08 -6.01
CA LEU A 265 2.23 -2.46 -4.67
C LEU A 265 3.33 -1.39 -4.53
N PRO A 266 4.63 -1.69 -4.71
CA PRO A 266 5.71 -0.71 -4.55
C PRO A 266 5.75 0.34 -5.67
N GLN A 267 5.13 0.08 -6.81
CA GLN A 267 5.24 0.91 -8.03
C GLN A 267 4.07 1.89 -8.20
N SER A 268 2.89 1.58 -7.66
CA SER A 268 1.67 2.36 -7.83
C SER A 268 1.28 3.15 -6.57
N LYS A 269 0.14 3.84 -6.64
CA LYS A 269 -0.50 4.48 -5.48
C LYS A 269 -0.78 3.51 -4.34
N LEU A 270 -0.84 2.19 -4.58
CA LEU A 270 -1.07 1.18 -3.54
C LEU A 270 0.06 1.08 -2.51
N ARG A 271 1.26 1.62 -2.78
CA ARG A 271 2.38 1.63 -1.82
C ARG A 271 2.01 2.19 -0.45
N HIS A 272 1.00 3.08 -0.42
CA HIS A 272 0.45 3.67 0.79
C HIS A 272 -0.06 2.65 1.82
N ILE A 273 -0.41 1.43 1.40
CA ILE A 273 -0.77 0.31 2.29
C ILE A 273 0.36 0.04 3.29
N ILE A 274 1.62 0.19 2.85
CA ILE A 274 2.81 0.02 3.69
C ILE A 274 3.34 1.37 4.17
N THR A 275 3.51 2.35 3.26
CA THR A 275 4.20 3.60 3.59
C THR A 275 3.40 4.50 4.54
N SER A 276 2.06 4.46 4.52
CA SER A 276 1.24 5.26 5.43
C SER A 276 1.39 4.89 6.90
N PRO A 277 1.15 3.63 7.33
CA PRO A 277 1.31 3.25 8.73
C PRO A 277 2.78 3.38 9.20
N VAL A 278 3.74 3.08 8.32
CA VAL A 278 5.17 3.29 8.62
C VAL A 278 5.46 4.78 8.84
N ASN A 279 4.94 5.67 8.00
CA ASN A 279 5.13 7.10 8.17
C ASN A 279 4.48 7.61 9.47
N MET A 280 3.29 7.12 9.80
CA MET A 280 2.62 7.46 11.06
C MET A 280 3.43 6.99 12.27
N PHE A 281 4.01 5.79 12.24
CA PHE A 281 4.92 5.30 13.28
C PHE A 281 6.15 6.21 13.46
N LEU A 282 6.68 6.76 12.36
CA LEU A 282 7.87 7.61 12.35
C LEU A 282 7.57 9.12 12.50
N SER A 283 6.28 9.50 12.52
CA SER A 283 5.84 10.90 12.57
C SER A 283 6.10 11.65 13.88
N PRO A 284 6.15 11.03 15.09
CA PRO A 284 6.51 11.76 16.30
C PRO A 284 7.88 12.44 16.17
N LYS A 285 8.04 13.61 16.78
CA LYS A 285 9.30 14.37 16.85
C LYS A 285 9.39 15.16 18.15
N ASP A 286 10.61 15.57 18.50
CA ASP A 286 11.01 16.26 19.73
C ASP A 286 10.91 17.79 19.64
N ARG A 287 9.97 18.28 18.83
CA ARG A 287 9.61 19.70 18.78
C ARG A 287 8.11 19.87 18.73
N PRO A 288 7.57 20.95 19.32
CA PRO A 288 6.15 21.26 19.21
C PRO A 288 5.71 21.27 17.75
N LYS A 289 4.49 20.83 17.57
CA LYS A 289 3.78 20.80 16.29
C LYS A 289 3.69 22.22 15.72
N GLY A 290 4.51 22.53 14.70
CA GLY A 290 4.58 23.85 14.05
C GLY A 290 5.79 24.71 14.42
N ALA A 291 6.61 24.26 15.37
CA ALA A 291 7.92 24.86 15.60
C ALA A 291 8.86 24.53 14.43
N MET A 292 9.58 25.53 13.92
CA MET A 292 10.58 25.33 12.86
C MET A 292 11.76 24.50 13.38
N LYS A 293 12.41 23.76 12.48
CA LYS A 293 13.66 23.04 12.79
C LYS A 293 14.74 24.08 13.05
N ASP A 294 15.52 23.89 14.12
CA ASP A 294 16.71 24.71 14.36
C ASP A 294 17.74 24.48 13.25
N ILE A 295 18.29 25.57 12.71
CA ILE A 295 19.33 25.57 11.66
C ILE A 295 20.71 25.90 12.22
N GLY A 296 20.83 26.06 13.54
CA GLY A 296 22.07 26.41 14.20
C GLY A 296 22.47 27.87 13.99
N ASN A 297 23.71 28.18 14.33
CA ASN A 297 24.27 29.51 14.15
C ASN A 297 24.75 29.69 12.71
N LEU A 298 24.05 30.51 11.92
CA LEU A 298 24.39 30.77 10.52
C LEU A 298 25.74 31.49 10.36
N LEU A 299 26.23 32.19 11.40
CA LEU A 299 27.55 32.82 11.37
C LEU A 299 28.70 31.79 11.46
N GLU A 300 28.39 30.58 11.91
CA GLU A 300 29.33 29.45 12.01
C GLU A 300 29.12 28.45 10.86
N ALA A 301 28.18 28.71 9.94
CA ALA A 301 27.95 27.84 8.80
C ALA A 301 29.12 27.96 7.81
N GLU A 302 29.77 26.83 7.52
CA GLU A 302 30.87 26.77 6.54
C GLU A 302 30.39 27.08 5.12
N ASP A 303 29.11 26.89 4.83
CA ASP A 303 28.48 27.11 3.54
C ASP A 303 27.08 27.72 3.73
N ILE A 304 27.01 29.05 3.65
CA ILE A 304 25.77 29.83 3.79
C ILE A 304 24.86 29.65 2.58
N ASP A 305 25.42 29.37 1.40
CA ASP A 305 24.66 29.26 0.14
C ASP A 305 23.84 27.96 0.07
N THR A 306 24.12 26.98 0.94
CA THR A 306 23.39 25.71 1.04
C THR A 306 22.39 25.64 2.19
N VAL A 307 22.10 26.77 2.85
CA VAL A 307 21.10 26.83 3.93
C VAL A 307 19.71 26.51 3.38
N GLY A 308 18.98 25.62 4.05
CA GLY A 308 17.65 25.19 3.61
C GLY A 308 17.71 24.04 2.61
N VAL A 309 16.78 24.00 1.67
CA VAL A 309 16.61 22.89 0.73
C VAL A 309 16.48 23.37 -0.71
N GLU A 310 17.47 23.01 -1.52
CA GLU A 310 17.46 23.16 -2.99
C GLU A 310 17.35 21.82 -3.71
N VAL A 311 18.10 20.83 -3.22
CA VAL A 311 18.17 19.49 -3.81
C VAL A 311 17.59 18.43 -2.88
N ILE A 312 17.19 17.29 -3.45
CA ILE A 312 16.61 16.16 -2.69
C ILE A 312 17.47 15.72 -1.51
N GLU A 313 18.80 15.76 -1.68
CA GLU A 313 19.78 15.37 -0.67
C GLU A 313 19.75 16.27 0.58
N ASN A 314 19.26 17.52 0.47
CA ASN A 314 19.19 18.45 1.60
C ASN A 314 18.01 18.15 2.55
N PHE A 315 16.95 17.50 2.07
CA PHE A 315 15.86 17.05 2.95
C PHE A 315 16.35 16.00 3.94
N SER A 316 15.69 15.86 5.09
CA SER A 316 15.93 14.73 5.96
C SER A 316 15.40 13.42 5.39
N TRP A 317 15.97 12.29 5.83
CA TRP A 317 15.44 10.96 5.48
C TRP A 317 13.93 10.83 5.74
N LYS A 318 13.42 11.46 6.81
CA LYS A 318 11.99 11.39 7.18
C LYS A 318 11.13 12.31 6.30
N GLN A 319 11.64 13.46 5.89
CA GLN A 319 10.99 14.29 4.89
C GLN A 319 10.88 13.57 3.54
N LEU A 320 11.86 12.72 3.18
CA LEU A 320 11.78 11.88 1.98
C LEU A 320 10.77 10.73 2.11
N VAL A 321 10.73 10.03 3.25
CA VAL A 321 9.71 8.99 3.54
C VAL A 321 8.28 9.53 3.42
N ASP A 322 8.05 10.77 3.89
CA ASP A 322 6.77 11.46 3.80
C ASP A 322 6.23 11.57 2.36
N LEU A 323 7.12 11.74 1.37
CA LEU A 323 6.73 11.92 -0.03
C LEU A 323 6.07 10.65 -0.59
N ASP A 324 6.55 9.48 -0.17
CA ASP A 324 6.02 8.17 -0.55
C ASP A 324 4.78 7.74 0.26
N ALA A 325 4.51 8.41 1.38
CA ALA A 325 3.32 8.19 2.19
C ALA A 325 2.08 8.94 1.66
N CYS A 326 2.26 9.88 0.72
CA CYS A 326 1.17 10.70 0.21
C CYS A 326 0.11 9.85 -0.51
N THR A 327 -1.12 9.90 -0.01
CA THR A 327 -2.29 9.19 -0.59
C THR A 327 -3.02 9.99 -1.66
N VAL A 328 -2.52 11.18 -2.04
CA VAL A 328 -3.12 12.06 -3.06
C VAL A 328 -4.55 12.51 -2.71
N CYS A 329 -4.97 12.41 -1.45
CA CYS A 329 -6.36 12.66 -1.04
C CYS A 329 -6.80 14.13 -1.14
N GLY A 330 -5.86 15.08 -1.17
CA GLY A 330 -6.14 16.51 -1.32
C GLY A 330 -6.85 17.16 -0.12
N ARG A 331 -6.84 16.53 1.05
CA ARG A 331 -7.39 17.15 2.27
C ARG A 331 -6.62 18.41 2.65
N CYS A 332 -5.29 18.40 2.49
CA CYS A 332 -4.43 19.57 2.68
C CYS A 332 -4.74 20.71 1.69
N THR A 333 -5.06 20.38 0.44
CA THR A 333 -5.54 21.35 -0.57
C THR A 333 -6.82 22.06 -0.10
N SER A 334 -7.80 21.30 0.39
CA SER A 334 -9.12 21.83 0.75
C SER A 334 -9.14 22.74 1.98
N VAL A 335 -8.10 22.72 2.81
CA VAL A 335 -8.01 23.54 4.03
C VAL A 335 -6.96 24.65 3.93
N CYS A 336 -6.23 24.75 2.82
CA CYS A 336 -5.19 25.75 2.63
C CYS A 336 -5.81 27.12 2.32
N PRO A 337 -5.65 28.15 3.18
CA PRO A 337 -6.24 29.47 2.92
C PRO A 337 -5.72 30.09 1.62
N ALA A 338 -4.42 29.94 1.33
CA ALA A 338 -3.82 30.46 0.11
C ALA A 338 -4.48 29.86 -1.15
N ASN A 339 -4.61 28.53 -1.19
CA ASN A 339 -5.28 27.82 -2.30
C ASN A 339 -6.73 28.28 -2.47
N LEU A 340 -7.48 28.41 -1.36
CA LEU A 340 -8.88 28.83 -1.39
C LEU A 340 -9.07 30.26 -1.92
N THR A 341 -8.08 31.12 -1.75
CA THR A 341 -8.06 32.49 -2.29
C THR A 341 -7.49 32.60 -3.71
N GLY A 342 -7.21 31.47 -4.38
CA GLY A 342 -6.67 31.46 -5.75
C GLY A 342 -5.17 31.79 -5.87
N LYS A 343 -4.43 31.79 -4.76
CA LYS A 343 -2.95 31.89 -4.79
C LYS A 343 -2.35 30.58 -5.32
N PRO A 344 -1.12 30.61 -5.87
CA PRO A 344 -0.54 29.44 -6.55
C PRO A 344 -0.24 28.23 -5.63
N LEU A 345 -0.26 28.38 -4.30
CA LEU A 345 0.05 27.30 -3.38
C LEU A 345 -1.07 26.25 -3.24
N ASP A 346 -0.82 25.04 -3.75
CA ASP A 346 -1.51 23.81 -3.32
C ASP A 346 -0.52 22.93 -2.52
N PRO A 347 -0.70 22.75 -1.19
CA PRO A 347 0.20 21.94 -0.37
C PRO A 347 0.32 20.48 -0.82
N ARG A 348 -0.71 19.91 -1.48
CA ARG A 348 -0.59 18.58 -2.06
C ARG A 348 0.37 18.60 -3.25
N GLU A 349 0.27 19.60 -4.11
CA GLU A 349 1.14 19.69 -5.29
C GLU A 349 2.59 19.83 -4.91
N ILE A 350 2.90 20.58 -3.85
CA ILE A 350 4.27 20.63 -3.30
C ILE A 350 4.79 19.21 -3.00
N ILE A 351 4.04 18.40 -2.25
CA ILE A 351 4.45 17.03 -1.93
C ILE A 351 4.59 16.15 -3.17
N LEU A 352 3.69 16.28 -4.14
CA LEU A 352 3.75 15.50 -5.38
C LEU A 352 4.93 15.91 -6.26
N LYS A 353 5.21 17.21 -6.39
CA LYS A 353 6.34 17.75 -7.15
C LYS A 353 7.67 17.34 -6.54
N VAL A 354 7.87 17.52 -5.22
CA VAL A 354 9.09 17.04 -4.54
C VAL A 354 9.21 15.52 -4.65
N GLY A 355 8.11 14.79 -4.45
CA GLY A 355 8.09 13.32 -4.58
C GLY A 355 8.42 12.82 -5.98
N GLN A 356 8.03 13.57 -7.01
CA GLN A 356 8.43 13.31 -8.39
C GLN A 356 9.94 13.52 -8.55
N VAL A 357 10.48 14.66 -8.10
CA VAL A 357 11.92 14.95 -8.19
C VAL A 357 12.74 13.88 -7.47
N MET A 358 12.32 13.47 -6.27
CA MET A 358 12.95 12.36 -5.55
C MET A 358 12.95 11.05 -6.34
N SER A 359 11.80 10.71 -6.96
CA SER A 359 11.62 9.43 -7.63
C SER A 359 12.39 9.35 -8.95
N GLU A 360 12.39 10.44 -9.74
CA GLU A 360 12.98 10.50 -11.08
C GLU A 360 14.49 10.78 -11.06
N SER A 361 14.99 11.58 -10.11
CA SER A 361 16.43 11.81 -9.93
C SER A 361 17.17 10.68 -9.19
N GLY A 362 16.45 9.66 -8.72
CA GLY A 362 17.02 8.51 -8.03
C GLY A 362 17.88 7.63 -8.95
N SER A 363 18.79 6.85 -8.35
CA SER A 363 19.62 5.87 -9.07
C SER A 363 19.50 4.48 -8.44
N PRO A 364 18.71 3.55 -9.02
CA PRO A 364 17.87 3.74 -10.21
C PRO A 364 16.65 4.62 -9.93
N ALA A 365 16.09 5.21 -10.99
CA ALA A 365 14.83 5.94 -10.92
C ALA A 365 13.67 4.97 -10.59
N VAL A 366 12.67 5.47 -9.86
CA VAL A 366 11.47 4.72 -9.51
C VAL A 366 10.22 5.49 -9.95
N PRO A 367 9.06 4.84 -10.16
CA PRO A 367 7.86 5.56 -10.60
C PRO A 367 7.34 6.53 -9.54
N ALA A 368 7.03 7.77 -9.93
CA ALA A 368 6.42 8.76 -9.05
C ALA A 368 5.02 8.35 -8.55
N THR A 369 4.52 9.01 -7.51
CA THR A 369 3.19 8.72 -6.92
C THR A 369 2.04 8.94 -7.89
N VAL A 370 2.18 9.92 -8.77
CA VAL A 370 1.26 10.22 -9.87
C VAL A 370 2.08 10.24 -11.14
N THR A 371 1.61 9.54 -12.18
CA THR A 371 2.28 9.51 -13.47
C THR A 371 2.44 10.92 -14.05
N THR A 372 3.66 11.25 -14.42
CA THR A 372 4.05 12.53 -15.03
C THR A 372 4.15 12.36 -16.55
N PRO A 373 3.62 13.31 -17.34
CA PRO A 373 3.95 13.43 -18.77
C PRO A 373 5.47 13.46 -19.02
N ILE A 374 5.91 12.92 -20.17
CA ILE A 374 7.33 12.78 -20.53
C ILE A 374 8.04 14.14 -20.59
N ASP A 375 7.34 15.16 -21.07
CA ASP A 375 7.80 16.55 -21.19
C ASP A 375 8.02 17.25 -19.83
N LEU A 376 7.49 16.68 -18.75
CA LEU A 376 7.60 17.22 -17.39
C LEU A 376 8.50 16.36 -16.49
N GLN A 377 9.23 15.38 -17.05
CA GLN A 377 10.20 14.59 -16.30
C GLN A 377 11.41 15.44 -15.92
N VAL A 378 11.91 15.23 -14.70
CA VAL A 378 13.11 15.92 -14.21
C VAL A 378 14.33 15.01 -14.28
N LYS A 379 15.50 15.61 -14.48
CA LYS A 379 16.78 14.88 -14.57
C LYS A 379 17.72 15.17 -13.41
N THR A 380 17.55 16.31 -12.75
CA THR A 380 18.38 16.69 -11.60
C THR A 380 17.60 16.51 -10.30
N SER A 381 18.32 16.55 -9.18
CA SER A 381 17.70 16.53 -7.86
C SER A 381 17.20 17.91 -7.39
N ASN A 382 17.29 18.95 -8.23
CA ASN A 382 16.83 20.30 -7.87
C ASN A 382 15.29 20.38 -7.86
N VAL A 383 14.70 20.76 -6.73
CA VAL A 383 13.24 20.81 -6.58
C VAL A 383 12.60 22.02 -7.27
N PHE A 384 13.38 23.07 -7.52
CA PHE A 384 12.92 24.30 -8.18
C PHE A 384 12.73 24.15 -9.68
N GLU A 385 13.12 23.01 -10.29
CA GLU A 385 12.67 22.65 -11.64
C GLU A 385 11.13 22.51 -11.71
N ARG A 386 10.48 22.24 -10.58
CA ARG A 386 9.03 21.99 -10.51
C ARG A 386 8.28 22.92 -9.57
N ILE A 387 8.98 23.57 -8.66
CA ILE A 387 8.41 24.43 -7.61
C ILE A 387 8.88 25.86 -7.87
N THR A 388 7.92 26.78 -7.90
CA THR A 388 8.20 28.21 -8.06
C THR A 388 8.37 28.91 -6.72
N SER A 389 9.09 30.01 -6.71
CA SER A 389 9.27 30.86 -5.52
C SER A 389 7.91 31.39 -5.03
N GLU A 390 7.03 31.77 -5.95
CA GLU A 390 5.70 32.32 -5.69
C GLU A 390 4.79 31.31 -4.96
N GLU A 391 4.87 30.02 -5.32
CA GLU A 391 4.17 28.95 -4.61
C GLU A 391 4.58 28.89 -3.14
N LEU A 392 5.88 28.97 -2.85
CA LEU A 392 6.41 28.85 -1.50
C LEU A 392 6.09 30.08 -0.64
N TRP A 393 6.27 31.29 -1.19
CA TRP A 393 5.99 32.55 -0.48
C TRP A 393 4.50 32.82 -0.29
N ALA A 394 3.61 32.15 -1.03
CA ALA A 394 2.18 32.18 -0.77
C ALA A 394 1.78 31.46 0.55
N CYS A 395 2.67 30.67 1.15
CA CYS A 395 2.40 29.95 2.41
C CYS A 395 2.34 30.90 3.61
N THR A 396 1.19 30.92 4.30
CA THR A 396 0.96 31.70 5.52
C THR A 396 1.43 31.02 6.80
N SER A 397 2.07 29.85 6.70
CA SER A 397 2.55 29.05 7.84
C SER A 397 1.48 28.68 8.89
N CYS A 398 0.19 28.70 8.52
CA CYS A 398 -0.94 28.40 9.42
C CYS A 398 -1.08 26.92 9.81
N ARG A 399 -0.33 26.02 9.16
CA ARG A 399 -0.24 24.58 9.48
C ARG A 399 -1.51 23.74 9.31
N ALA A 400 -2.59 24.30 8.76
CA ALA A 400 -3.83 23.55 8.50
C ALA A 400 -3.61 22.27 7.67
N CYS A 401 -2.67 22.29 6.73
CA CYS A 401 -2.32 21.16 5.88
C CYS A 401 -1.75 19.96 6.66
N ASP A 402 -0.91 20.19 7.67
CA ASP A 402 -0.33 19.14 8.52
C ASP A 402 -1.39 18.54 9.46
N GLU A 403 -2.27 19.36 10.03
CA GLU A 403 -3.28 18.89 10.99
C GLU A 403 -4.37 18.01 10.36
N VAL A 404 -4.71 18.29 9.10
CA VAL A 404 -5.73 17.53 8.36
C VAL A 404 -5.16 16.27 7.69
N CYS A 405 -3.84 16.15 7.58
CA CYS A 405 -3.19 15.05 6.88
C CYS A 405 -3.45 13.72 7.61
N PRO A 406 -4.12 12.73 6.98
CA PRO A 406 -4.50 11.50 7.67
C PRO A 406 -3.31 10.59 7.97
N VAL A 407 -2.17 10.83 7.33
CA VAL A 407 -0.96 10.00 7.41
C VAL A 407 0.24 10.76 7.99
N ASN A 408 -0.03 11.88 8.67
CA ASN A 408 0.95 12.69 9.40
C ASN A 408 2.18 13.14 8.58
N ILE A 409 1.97 13.52 7.31
CA ILE A 409 3.02 14.15 6.50
C ILE A 409 3.30 15.55 7.02
N GLU A 410 4.58 15.88 7.18
CA GLU A 410 5.08 17.18 7.63
C GLU A 410 5.26 18.09 6.41
N ILE A 411 4.17 18.68 5.91
CA ILE A 411 4.16 19.47 4.68
C ILE A 411 4.78 20.85 4.94
N LEU A 412 4.40 21.49 6.06
CA LEU A 412 4.88 22.82 6.40
C LEU A 412 6.41 22.88 6.51
N ASP A 413 7.03 21.89 7.14
CA ASP A 413 8.49 21.86 7.29
C ASP A 413 9.21 21.86 5.94
N LYS A 414 8.73 21.09 4.95
CA LYS A 414 9.34 21.07 3.61
C LYS A 414 9.23 22.43 2.93
N ILE A 415 8.08 23.10 3.06
CA ILE A 415 7.89 24.45 2.50
C ILE A 415 8.84 25.44 3.16
N LEU A 416 8.95 25.41 4.49
CA LEU A 416 9.82 26.34 5.23
C LEU A 416 11.30 26.08 4.94
N ASP A 417 11.71 24.82 4.79
CA ASP A 417 13.09 24.48 4.46
C ASP A 417 13.46 24.91 3.03
N MET A 418 12.57 24.77 2.05
CA MET A 418 12.80 25.33 0.71
C MET A 418 12.80 26.87 0.72
N ARG A 419 11.96 27.52 1.55
CA ARG A 419 11.98 28.98 1.73
C ARG A 419 13.26 29.50 2.38
N ARG A 420 13.99 28.67 3.11
CA ARG A 420 15.27 29.08 3.73
C ARG A 420 16.41 29.16 2.72
N HIS A 421 16.27 28.46 1.60
CA HIS A 421 17.22 28.51 0.49
C HIS A 421 17.00 29.73 -0.42
N LEU A 422 15.74 30.15 -0.59
CA LEU A 422 15.37 31.38 -1.30
C LEU A 422 15.64 32.62 -0.47
#